data_AF-A0A9E6AQP1-F1
#
_entry.id   AF-A0A9E6AQP1-F1
#
_cell.length_a   1.000
_cell.length_b   1.000
_cell.length_c   1.000
_cell.angle_alpha   90.00
_cell.angle_beta   90.00
_cell.angle_gamma   90.00
#
_symmetry.space_group_name_H-M   'P 1'
#
loop_
_entity.id
_entity.type
_entity.pdbx_description
1 polymer ?
#
loop_
_entity_poly.entity_id
_entity_poly.type
_entity_poly.pdbx_seq_one_letter_code
_entity_poly.pdbx_strand_id
1 'polypeptide(L)' 'MSICVITGSAGLIGSESALHFHELGYDVWGVDNDMRSVFF' A
#
# COMPACT_ATOMS: atom_id res chain seq x y z
N MET A 1 3.55 -11.01 -15.01
CA MET A 1 3.12 -9.95 -14.08
C MET A 1 3.41 -10.44 -12.68
N SER A 2 4.15 -9.65 -11.90
CA SER A 2 4.46 -9.96 -10.51
C SER A 2 3.48 -9.20 -9.61
N ILE A 3 2.98 -9.86 -8.56
CA ILE A 3 2.08 -9.26 -7.58
C ILE A 3 2.92 -8.63 -6.46
N CYS A 4 2.61 -7.40 -6.07
CA CYS A 4 3.16 -6.73 -4.90
C CYS A 4 2.07 -6.59 -3.83
N VAL A 5 2.21 -7.27 -2.69
CA VAL A 5 1.29 -7.14 -1.56
C VAL A 5 1.82 -6.11 -0.58
N ILE A 6 1.01 -5.12 -0.25
CA ILE A 6 1.38 -4.04 0.67
C ILE A 6 0.43 -4.03 1.86
N THR A 7 0.96 -4.33 3.05
CA THR A 7 0.22 -4.18 4.31
C THR A 7 0.39 -2.76 4.84
N GLY A 8 -0.66 -2.17 5.42
CA GLY A 8 -0.67 -0.76 5.83
C GLY A 8 -0.73 0.19 4.64
N SER A 9 -1.37 -0.21 3.54
CA SER A 9 -1.37 0.49 2.25
C SER A 9 -2.08 1.86 2.24
N ALA A 10 -2.91 2.16 3.23
CA ALA A 10 -3.55 3.47 3.42
C ALA A 10 -2.76 4.38 4.38
N GLY A 11 -1.70 3.87 5.01
CA GLY A 11 -0.76 4.66 5.80
C GLY A 11 0.16 5.52 4.93
N LEU A 12 0.84 6.50 5.55
CA LEU A 12 1.72 7.48 4.86
C LEU A 12 2.75 6.82 3.92
N ILE A 13 3.46 5.81 4.40
CA ILE A 13 4.50 5.12 3.61
C ILE A 13 3.89 4.04 2.71
N GLY A 14 2.82 3.39 3.18
CA GLY A 14 2.14 2.34 2.41
C GLY A 14 1.49 2.88 1.14
N SER A 15 0.91 4.08 1.19
CA SER A 15 0.32 4.73 0.02
C SER A 15 1.36 5.09 -1.04
N GLU A 16 2.51 5.65 -0.61
CA GLU A 16 3.63 5.95 -1.51
C GLU A 16 4.24 4.68 -2.09
N SER A 17 4.35 3.61 -1.29
CA SER A 17 4.83 2.31 -1.78
C SER A 17 3.89 1.75 -2.86
N ALA A 18 2.58 1.88 -2.69
CA ALA A 18 1.59 1.41 -3.67
C ALA A 18 1.73 2.15 -5.01
N LEU A 19 1.89 3.47 -4.97
CA LEU A 19 2.15 4.28 -6.17
C LEU A 19 3.46 3.87 -6.85
N HIS A 20 4.55 3.80 -6.08
CA HIS A 20 5.86 3.45 -6.59
C HIS A 20 5.89 2.09 -7.31
N PHE A 21 5.33 1.04 -6.71
CA PHE A 21 5.34 -0.29 -7.32
C PHE A 21 4.35 -0.41 -8.49
N HIS A 22 3.26 0.36 -8.49
CA HIS A 22 2.40 0.46 -9.65
C HIS A 22 3.14 1.07 -10.84
N GLU A 23 3.91 2.14 -10.64
CA GLU A 23 4.74 2.78 -11.68
C GLU A 23 5.83 1.85 -12.24
N LEU A 24 6.33 0.92 -11.43
CA LEU A 24 7.27 -0.13 -11.85
C LEU A 24 6.59 -1.30 -12.60
N GLY A 25 5.26 -1.28 -12.77
CA GLY A 25 4.51 -2.28 -13.53
C GLY A 25 4.05 -3.51 -12.74
N TYR A 26 4.03 -3.43 -11.41
CA TYR A 26 3.47 -4.50 -10.58
C TYR A 26 1.94 -4.42 -10.51
N ASP A 27 1.30 -5.58 -10.30
CA ASP A 27 -0.10 -5.64 -9.87
C ASP A 27 -0.12 -5.51 -8.33
N VAL A 28 -0.63 -4.38 -7.84
CA VAL A 28 -0.51 -3.99 -6.42
C VAL A 28 -1.80 -4.34 -5.67
N TRP A 29 -1.65 -5.11 -4.58
CA TRP A 29 -2.75 -5.53 -3.72
C TRP A 29 -2.52 -5.01 -2.29
N GLY A 30 -3.33 -4.02 -1.89
CA GLY A 30 -3.23 -3.37 -0.58
C GLY A 30 -4.11 -4.05 0.49
N VAL A 31 -3.59 -4.15 1.71
CA VAL A 31 -4.35 -4.55 2.90
C VAL A 31 -4.09 -3.54 4.01
N ASP A 32 -5.13 -2.90 4.52
CA ASP A 32 -5.04 -1.94 5.61
C ASP A 32 -6.19 -2.16 6.60
N ASN A 33 -5.91 -2.03 7.89
CA ASN A 33 -6.90 -2.15 8.96
C ASN A 33 -7.29 -0.78 9.57
N ASP A 34 -6.87 0.31 8.94
CA ASP A 34 -7.19 1.69 9.27
C ASP A 34 -6.86 2.11 10.71
N MET A 35 -5.84 1.51 11.34
CA MET A 35 -5.45 1.90 12.71
C MET A 35 -4.96 3.34 12.80
N ARG A 36 -4.65 3.98 11.66
CA ARG A 36 -4.31 5.40 11.63
C ARG A 36 -5.50 6.25 12.08
N SER A 37 -6.74 5.95 11.65
CA SER A 37 -7.92 6.72 12.07
C SER A 37 -8.24 6.62 13.57
N VAL A 38 -7.66 5.62 14.25
CA VAL A 38 -7.84 5.40 15.69
C VAL A 38 -6.75 6.08 16.52
N PHE A 39 -5.50 6.07 16.04
CA PHE A 39 -4.36 6.56 16.81
C PHE A 39 -3.87 7.96 16.41
N PHE A 40 -4.32 8.51 15.28
CA PHE A 40 -3.87 9.79 14.72
C PHE A 40 -5.03 10.59 14.13
#